data_AF-A0A1S4EYH8-F1
#
_entry.id   AF-A0A1S4EYH8-F1
#
_cell.length_a   1.000
_cell.length_b   1.000
_cell.length_c   1.000
_cell.angle_alpha   90.00
_cell.angle_beta   90.00
_cell.angle_gamma   90.00
#
_symmetry.space_group_name_H-M   'P 1'
#
loop_
_entity.id
_entity.type
_entity.pdbx_description
1 polymer ?
#
loop_
_entity_poly.entity_id
_entity_poly.type
_entity_poly.pdbx_seq_one_letter_code
_entity_poly.pdbx_strand_id
1 'polypeptide(L)'
;MSEAVVMNRVFRYFMKFHGYFIAFCTIFFTSVIIVSSFTGRDIHEEPFVIEEEFEAVQRYPILIQVESALWLCASVILAVGLYKENKSFLAPFMALFIIDGAVVVLQEILNLCTGRPSELAAIDSRQLLVMILVNVYVLVSLIVLYRMFAKGPLPTSQNNFVRFDNERDIEGQHQAAGVQQQQQQQPQPPNPLNRS
;
A
#
# COMPACT_ATOMS: atom_id res chain seq x y z
N MET A 1 14.80 -15.78 -16.68
CA MET A 1 14.26 -14.80 -15.71
C MET A 1 14.91 -15.14 -14.37
N SER A 2 15.72 -14.25 -13.78
CA SER A 2 16.58 -14.62 -12.63
C SER A 2 15.77 -14.88 -11.35
N GLU A 3 16.20 -15.84 -10.53
CA GLU A 3 15.55 -16.23 -9.28
C GLU A 3 15.30 -15.03 -8.34
N ALA A 4 16.19 -14.04 -8.35
CA ALA A 4 16.06 -12.79 -7.59
C ALA A 4 14.81 -11.97 -7.96
N VAL A 5 14.40 -11.97 -9.23
CA VAL A 5 13.19 -11.25 -9.69
C VAL A 5 11.92 -11.96 -9.21
N VAL A 6 11.94 -13.30 -9.21
CA VAL A 6 10.84 -14.13 -8.71
C VAL A 6 10.69 -13.95 -7.20
N MET A 7 11.80 -14.01 -6.46
CA MET A 7 11.82 -13.82 -5.00
C MET A 7 11.31 -12.44 -4.59
N ASN A 8 11.70 -11.37 -5.30
CA ASN A 8 11.21 -10.01 -5.01
C ASN A 8 9.70 -9.89 -5.25
N ARG A 9 9.17 -10.56 -6.28
CA ARG A 9 7.73 -10.59 -6.56
C ARG A 9 6.95 -11.35 -5.48
N VAL A 10 7.43 -12.52 -5.07
CA VAL A 10 6.81 -13.32 -3.99
C VAL A 10 6.82 -12.53 -2.67
N PHE A 11 7.96 -11.94 -2.32
CA PHE A 11 8.09 -11.10 -1.13
C PHE A 11 7.11 -9.92 -1.13
N ARG A 12 6.94 -9.25 -2.28
CA ARG A 12 5.95 -8.17 -2.42
C ARG A 12 4.52 -8.66 -2.17
N TYR A 13 4.11 -9.80 -2.74
CA TYR A 13 2.78 -10.35 -2.48
C TYR A 13 2.58 -10.74 -1.02
N PHE A 14 3.59 -11.36 -0.40
CA PHE A 14 3.57 -11.73 1.01
C PHE A 14 3.41 -10.51 1.92
N MET A 15 4.19 -9.44 1.69
CA MET A 15 4.05 -8.21 2.45
C MET A 15 2.69 -7.54 2.24
N LYS A 16 2.16 -7.53 1.01
CA LYS A 16 0.81 -7.00 0.75
C LYS A 16 -0.26 -7.80 1.49
N PHE A 17 -0.14 -9.13 1.54
CA PHE A 17 -1.03 -9.98 2.34
C PHE A 17 -1.02 -9.58 3.82
N HIS A 18 0.16 -9.39 4.41
CA HIS A 18 0.25 -8.92 5.80
C HIS A 18 -0.36 -7.54 6.01
N GLY A 19 -0.16 -6.61 5.08
CA GLY A 19 -0.83 -5.31 5.12
C GLY A 19 -2.36 -5.44 5.10
N TYR A 20 -2.90 -6.28 4.23
CA TYR A 20 -4.35 -6.53 4.17
C TYR A 20 -4.86 -7.22 5.42
N PHE A 21 -4.10 -8.15 5.98
CA PHE A 21 -4.42 -8.84 7.23
C PHE A 21 -4.49 -7.84 8.40
N ILE A 22 -3.52 -6.93 8.52
CA ILE A 22 -3.54 -5.86 9.52
C ILE A 22 -4.78 -4.98 9.35
N ALA A 23 -5.07 -4.51 8.12
CA ALA A 23 -6.24 -3.69 7.86
C ALA A 23 -7.54 -4.42 8.22
N PHE A 24 -7.66 -5.69 7.84
CA PHE A 24 -8.82 -6.54 8.13
C PHE A 24 -9.02 -6.71 9.63
N CYS A 25 -7.98 -7.13 10.37
CA CYS A 25 -8.05 -7.29 11.82
C CYS A 25 -8.43 -5.97 12.51
N THR A 26 -7.82 -4.86 12.09
CA THR A 26 -8.10 -3.54 12.70
C THR A 26 -9.55 -3.12 12.45
N ILE A 27 -10.06 -3.28 11.23
CA ILE A 27 -11.48 -3.01 10.91
C ILE A 27 -12.39 -3.90 11.74
N PHE A 28 -12.07 -5.19 11.84
CA PHE A 28 -12.87 -6.14 12.60
C PHE A 28 -12.95 -5.76 14.10
N PHE A 29 -11.79 -5.59 14.75
CA PHE A 29 -11.76 -5.25 16.18
C PHE A 29 -12.36 -3.87 16.47
N THR A 30 -12.08 -2.86 15.65
CA THR A 30 -12.70 -1.53 15.82
C THR A 30 -14.21 -1.57 15.63
N SER A 31 -14.72 -2.36 14.68
CA SER A 31 -16.16 -2.54 14.51
C SER A 31 -16.80 -3.21 15.74
N VAL A 32 -16.14 -4.22 16.32
CA VAL A 32 -16.60 -4.86 17.56
C VAL A 32 -16.62 -3.85 18.71
N ILE A 33 -15.55 -3.06 18.91
CA ILE A 33 -15.48 -2.03 19.95
C ILE A 33 -16.61 -1.00 19.78
N ILE A 34 -16.85 -0.54 18.54
CA ILE A 34 -17.94 0.39 18.24
C ILE A 34 -19.28 -0.23 18.62
N VAL A 35 -19.61 -1.42 18.11
CA VAL A 35 -20.89 -2.09 18.40
C VAL A 35 -21.07 -2.33 19.88
N SER A 36 -20.06 -2.88 20.58
CA SER A 36 -20.09 -3.09 22.02
C SER A 36 -20.30 -1.77 22.79
N SER A 37 -19.71 -0.67 22.34
CA SER A 37 -19.92 0.66 22.92
C SER A 37 -21.35 1.19 22.73
N PHE A 38 -22.04 0.84 21.64
CA PHE A 38 -23.46 1.16 21.45
C PHE A 38 -24.38 0.24 22.26
N THR A 39 -24.18 -1.07 22.21
CA THR A 39 -25.04 -2.03 22.92
C THR A 39 -24.90 -1.94 24.44
N GLY A 40 -23.70 -1.65 24.95
CA GLY A 40 -23.50 -1.39 26.38
C GLY A 40 -24.24 -0.16 26.92
N ARG A 41 -24.77 0.71 26.04
CA ARG A 41 -25.61 1.86 26.44
C ARG A 41 -27.09 1.51 26.59
N ASP A 42 -27.58 0.45 25.94
CA ASP A 42 -28.99 0.06 25.97
C ASP A 42 -29.32 -0.93 27.10
N ILE A 43 -28.33 -1.63 27.66
CA ILE A 43 -28.51 -2.64 28.73
C ILE A 43 -28.27 -2.01 30.12
N HIS A 44 -28.90 -0.87 30.38
CA HIS A 44 -28.90 -0.26 31.73
C HIS A 44 -30.13 -0.66 32.54
N GLU A 45 -30.41 -1.97 32.56
CA GLU A 45 -31.18 -2.61 33.62
C GLU A 45 -30.39 -3.86 34.04
N GLU A 46 -30.03 -3.92 35.33
CA GLU A 46 -29.25 -4.95 36.05
C GLU A 46 -27.79 -4.58 36.38
N PRO A 47 -27.43 -4.47 37.68
CA PRO A 47 -26.09 -4.14 38.13
C PRO A 47 -25.24 -5.42 38.09
N PHE A 48 -24.75 -5.79 36.91
CA PHE A 48 -23.68 -6.76 36.86
C PHE A 48 -22.40 -6.07 37.34
N VAL A 49 -21.90 -6.53 38.50
CA VAL A 49 -20.60 -6.20 39.07
C VAL A 49 -19.55 -6.58 38.03
N ILE A 50 -19.21 -5.64 37.16
CA ILE A 50 -18.02 -5.71 36.31
C ILE A 50 -16.99 -4.90 37.06
N GLU A 51 -15.98 -5.61 37.55
CA GLU A 51 -14.73 -5.14 38.16
C GLU A 51 -14.28 -3.77 37.60
N GLU A 52 -13.64 -2.97 38.45
CA GLU A 52 -13.10 -1.61 38.25
C GLU A 52 -12.30 -1.32 36.95
N GLU A 53 -12.09 -2.29 36.06
CA GLU A 53 -11.39 -2.15 34.76
C GLU A 53 -12.14 -1.29 33.72
N PHE A 54 -13.44 -0.99 33.93
CA PHE A 54 -14.26 -0.22 32.99
C PHE A 54 -14.42 1.28 33.32
N GLU A 55 -13.69 1.81 34.31
CA GLU A 55 -13.89 3.21 34.74
C GLU A 55 -13.53 4.23 33.65
N ALA A 56 -12.47 4.00 32.86
CA ALA A 56 -12.10 4.87 31.74
C ALA A 56 -13.14 4.86 30.60
N VAL A 57 -13.72 3.69 30.34
CA VAL A 57 -14.75 3.49 29.31
C VAL A 57 -16.07 4.18 29.69
N GLN A 58 -16.41 4.20 30.98
CA GLN A 58 -17.55 4.95 31.50
C GLN A 58 -17.30 6.46 31.57
N ARG A 59 -16.05 6.89 31.81
CA ARG A 59 -15.73 8.31 32.03
C ARG A 59 -15.63 9.12 30.75
N TYR A 60 -15.27 8.50 29.61
CA TYR A 60 -15.19 9.18 28.31
C TYR A 60 -15.66 8.31 27.11
N PRO A 61 -16.93 7.85 27.08
CA PRO A 61 -17.45 6.98 26.02
C PRO A 61 -17.38 7.61 24.62
N ILE A 62 -17.39 8.95 24.54
CA ILE A 62 -17.25 9.70 23.28
C ILE A 62 -15.81 9.60 22.74
N LEU A 63 -14.78 9.63 23.61
CA LEU A 63 -13.38 9.55 23.18
C LEU A 63 -13.10 8.19 22.52
N ILE A 64 -13.55 7.09 23.14
CA ILE A 64 -13.38 5.74 22.61
C ILE A 64 -14.07 5.58 21.25
N GLN A 65 -15.24 6.18 21.07
CA GLN A 65 -15.94 6.12 19.77
C GLN A 65 -15.22 6.94 18.70
N VAL A 66 -14.74 8.13 19.03
CA VAL A 66 -13.97 8.97 18.10
C VAL A 66 -12.66 8.28 17.71
N GLU A 67 -11.95 7.72 18.69
CA GLU A 67 -10.73 6.95 18.48
C GLU A 67 -10.98 5.72 17.59
N SER A 68 -12.02 4.94 17.90
CA SER A 68 -12.39 3.77 17.09
C SER A 68 -12.77 4.17 15.66
N ALA A 69 -13.47 5.29 15.47
CA ALA A 69 -13.81 5.81 14.15
C ALA A 69 -12.56 6.28 13.37
N LEU A 70 -11.59 6.91 14.04
CA LEU A 70 -10.31 7.28 13.43
C LEU A 70 -9.55 6.04 12.97
N TRP A 71 -9.47 5.00 13.80
CA TRP A 71 -8.84 3.73 13.43
C TRP A 71 -9.54 3.03 12.26
N LEU A 72 -10.87 3.03 12.24
CA LEU A 72 -11.65 2.44 11.16
C LEU A 72 -11.40 3.19 9.84
N CYS A 73 -11.47 4.53 9.85
CA CYS A 73 -11.16 5.37 8.70
C CYS A 73 -9.72 5.16 8.20
N ALA A 74 -8.74 5.16 9.11
CA ALA A 74 -7.34 4.94 8.77
C ALA A 74 -7.12 3.54 8.17
N SER A 75 -7.82 2.52 8.66
CA SER A 75 -7.72 1.14 8.16
C SER A 75 -8.32 0.99 6.75
N VAL A 76 -9.43 1.66 6.46
CA VAL A 76 -10.00 1.72 5.10
C VAL A 76 -9.02 2.42 4.16
N ILE A 77 -8.43 3.54 4.60
CA ILE A 77 -7.41 4.26 3.83
C ILE A 77 -6.17 3.37 3.59
N LEU A 78 -5.73 2.61 4.59
CA LEU A 78 -4.66 1.63 4.45
C LEU A 78 -5.01 0.57 3.38
N ALA A 79 -6.21 -0.01 3.42
CA ALA A 79 -6.68 -0.98 2.43
C ALA A 79 -6.68 -0.41 1.00
N VAL A 80 -7.13 0.85 0.83
CA VAL A 80 -7.07 1.58 -0.44
C VAL A 80 -5.61 1.81 -0.86
N GLY A 81 -4.72 2.14 0.07
CA GLY A 81 -3.29 2.33 -0.18
C GLY A 81 -2.58 1.07 -0.63
N LEU A 82 -2.95 -0.09 -0.07
CA LEU A 82 -2.47 -1.40 -0.48
C LEU A 82 -2.93 -1.76 -1.89
N TYR A 83 -4.19 -1.45 -2.22
CA TYR A 83 -4.75 -1.69 -3.55
C TYR A 83 -4.08 -0.81 -4.61
N LYS A 84 -3.92 0.49 -4.31
CA LYS A 84 -3.28 1.46 -5.22
C LYS A 84 -1.75 1.44 -5.20
N GLU A 85 -1.13 0.60 -4.36
CA GLU A 85 0.34 0.59 -4.11
C GLU A 85 0.93 1.98 -3.84
N ASN A 86 0.21 2.84 -3.12
CA ASN A 86 0.59 4.24 -2.93
C ASN A 86 0.87 4.55 -1.45
N LYS A 87 2.14 4.94 -1.17
CA LYS A 87 2.64 5.26 0.18
C LYS A 87 1.90 6.40 0.88
N SER A 88 1.32 7.35 0.15
CA SER A 88 0.62 8.50 0.75
C SER A 88 -0.61 8.05 1.56
N PHE A 89 -1.24 6.95 1.14
CA PHE A 89 -2.37 6.35 1.86
C PHE A 89 -1.94 5.44 3.03
N LEU A 90 -0.64 5.11 3.16
CA LEU A 90 -0.14 4.38 4.34
C LEU A 90 0.21 5.33 5.50
N ALA A 91 0.58 6.57 5.17
CA ALA A 91 0.96 7.59 6.13
C ALA A 91 -0.07 7.83 7.26
N PRO A 92 -1.39 7.98 6.99
CA PRO A 92 -2.34 8.25 8.07
C PRO A 92 -2.44 7.10 9.08
N PHE A 93 -2.43 5.85 8.63
CA PHE A 93 -2.45 4.69 9.53
C PHE A 93 -1.16 4.59 10.36
N MET A 94 0.02 4.80 9.75
CA MET A 94 1.28 4.81 10.48
C MET A 94 1.35 5.95 11.50
N ALA A 95 0.90 7.15 11.12
CA ALA A 95 0.91 8.30 12.02
C ALA A 95 -0.01 8.05 13.22
N LEU A 96 -1.22 7.53 12.98
CA LEU A 96 -2.16 7.18 14.04
C LEU A 96 -1.56 6.13 14.98
N PHE A 97 -0.97 5.07 14.44
CA PHE A 97 -0.31 4.02 15.23
C PHE A 97 0.82 4.55 16.12
N ILE A 98 1.65 5.47 15.61
CA ILE A 98 2.74 6.07 16.39
C ILE A 98 2.21 7.01 17.47
N ILE A 99 1.23 7.85 17.13
CA ILE A 99 0.61 8.78 18.08
C ILE A 99 -0.05 8.00 19.21
N ASP A 100 -0.82 6.98 18.88
CA ASP A 100 -1.50 6.11 19.84
C ASP A 100 -0.50 5.43 20.78
N GLY A 101 0.54 4.80 20.24
CA GLY A 101 1.62 4.22 21.04
C GLY A 101 2.33 5.25 21.94
N ALA A 102 2.53 6.48 21.46
CA ALA A 102 3.12 7.54 22.27
C ALA A 102 2.20 8.00 23.41
N VAL A 103 0.88 8.06 23.18
CA VAL A 103 -0.12 8.37 24.21
C VAL A 103 -0.12 7.30 25.30
N VAL A 104 -0.12 6.02 24.94
CA VAL A 104 -0.05 4.90 25.90
C VAL A 104 1.21 4.98 26.75
N VAL A 105 2.37 5.21 26.14
CA VAL A 105 3.64 5.34 26.88
C VAL A 105 3.63 6.58 27.79
N LEU A 106 3.11 7.71 27.31
CA LEU A 106 3.02 8.93 28.11
C LEU A 106 2.08 8.75 29.30
N GLN A 107 0.93 8.13 29.10
CA GLN A 107 -0.02 7.80 30.16
C GLN A 107 0.64 6.93 31.23
N GLU A 108 1.38 5.91 30.81
CA GLU A 108 2.10 5.03 31.73
C GLU A 108 3.17 5.77 32.54
N ILE A 109 3.96 6.64 31.88
CA ILE A 109 4.94 7.50 32.57
C ILE A 109 4.25 8.41 33.60
N LEU A 110 3.13 9.04 33.23
CA LEU A 110 2.38 9.92 34.12
C LEU A 110 1.80 9.16 35.32
N ASN A 111 1.30 7.94 35.11
CA ASN A 111 0.81 7.09 36.20
C ASN A 111 1.92 6.78 37.19
N LEU A 112 3.10 6.37 36.69
CA LEU A 112 4.28 6.12 37.52
C LEU A 112 4.75 7.38 38.28
N CYS A 113 4.76 8.55 37.64
CA CYS A 113 5.16 9.82 38.26
C CYS A 113 4.17 10.31 39.32
N THR A 114 2.88 10.02 39.16
CA THR A 114 1.82 10.44 40.09
C THR A 114 1.54 9.41 41.18
N GLY A 115 2.22 8.27 41.17
CA GLY A 115 2.03 7.17 42.11
C GLY A 115 0.71 6.40 41.90
N ARG A 116 0.05 6.59 40.74
CA ARG A 116 -1.12 5.80 40.35
C ARG A 116 -0.66 4.40 39.91
N PRO A 117 -1.46 3.35 40.14
CA PRO A 117 -1.13 2.01 39.69
C PRO A 117 -0.97 2.00 38.17
N SER A 118 0.03 1.25 37.71
CA SER A 118 0.29 1.02 36.29
C SER A 118 -0.78 0.10 35.71
N GLU A 119 -1.47 0.55 34.67
CA GLU A 119 -2.45 -0.25 33.95
C GLU A 119 -1.76 -1.35 33.14
N LEU A 120 -0.55 -1.08 32.61
CA LEU A 120 0.23 -2.09 31.89
C LEU A 120 0.76 -3.18 32.82
N ALA A 121 1.08 -2.86 34.07
CA ALA A 121 1.54 -3.84 35.06
C ALA A 121 0.41 -4.71 35.62
N ALA A 122 -0.85 -4.28 35.48
CA ALA A 122 -2.01 -5.08 35.86
C ALA A 122 -2.25 -6.26 34.89
N ILE A 123 -1.77 -6.14 33.64
CA ILE A 123 -1.91 -7.18 32.62
C ILE A 123 -0.92 -8.33 32.91
N ASP A 124 -1.38 -9.57 32.71
CA ASP A 124 -0.50 -10.74 32.82
C ASP A 124 0.75 -10.59 31.94
N SER A 125 1.93 -10.93 32.49
CA SER A 125 3.21 -10.67 31.84
C SER A 125 3.32 -11.35 30.48
N ARG A 126 2.68 -12.51 30.30
CA ARG A 126 2.64 -13.22 29.01
C ARG A 126 1.81 -12.47 27.98
N GLN A 127 0.66 -11.96 28.38
CA GLN A 127 -0.22 -11.18 27.52
C GLN A 127 0.43 -9.85 27.14
N LEU A 128 1.10 -9.19 28.08
CA LEU A 128 1.87 -7.97 27.83
C LEU A 128 2.98 -8.21 26.78
N LEU A 129 3.72 -9.31 26.91
CA LEU A 129 4.77 -9.67 25.95
C LEU A 129 4.21 -9.92 24.55
N VAL A 130 3.09 -10.65 24.44
CA VAL A 130 2.40 -10.86 23.16
C VAL A 130 1.93 -9.53 22.56
N MET A 131 1.36 -8.64 23.38
CA MET A 131 0.92 -7.31 22.94
C MET A 131 2.07 -6.50 22.37
N ILE A 132 3.23 -6.48 23.04
CA ILE A 132 4.42 -5.78 22.56
C ILE A 132 4.90 -6.39 21.24
N LEU A 133 4.99 -7.72 21.14
CA LEU A 133 5.43 -8.40 19.92
C LEU A 133 4.51 -8.12 18.72
N VAL A 134 3.19 -8.12 18.94
CA VAL A 134 2.20 -7.78 17.91
C VAL A 134 2.39 -6.35 17.43
N ASN A 135 2.57 -5.39 18.34
CA ASN A 135 2.80 -3.99 17.98
C ASN A 135 4.09 -3.79 17.19
N VAL A 136 5.19 -4.43 17.62
CA VAL A 136 6.46 -4.40 16.88
C VAL A 136 6.30 -5.00 15.49
N TYR A 137 5.62 -6.14 15.38
CA TYR A 137 5.34 -6.80 14.12
C TYR A 137 4.52 -5.90 13.16
N VAL A 138 3.47 -5.24 13.66
CA VAL A 138 2.67 -4.30 12.87
C VAL A 138 3.53 -3.14 12.39
N LEU A 139 4.30 -2.52 13.28
CA LEU A 139 5.17 -1.39 12.96
C LEU A 139 6.21 -1.75 11.87
N VAL A 140 6.90 -2.87 12.05
CA VAL A 140 7.89 -3.34 11.06
C VAL A 140 7.23 -3.62 9.72
N SER A 141 6.07 -4.27 9.72
CA SER A 141 5.32 -4.55 8.49
C SER A 141 4.98 -3.26 7.75
N LEU A 142 4.45 -2.26 8.45
CA LEU A 142 4.10 -0.96 7.87
C LEU A 142 5.32 -0.21 7.33
N ILE A 143 6.45 -0.22 8.03
CA ILE A 143 7.71 0.39 7.56
C ILE A 143 8.19 -0.27 6.27
N VAL A 144 8.19 -1.60 6.23
CA VAL A 144 8.60 -2.37 5.05
C VAL A 144 7.67 -2.04 3.87
N LEU A 145 6.35 -2.00 4.09
CA LEU A 145 5.39 -1.62 3.06
C LEU A 145 5.59 -0.19 2.56
N TYR A 146 5.79 0.76 3.47
CA TYR A 146 6.03 2.16 3.13
C TYR A 146 7.28 2.31 2.26
N ARG A 147 8.38 1.65 2.65
CA ARG A 147 9.63 1.61 1.88
C ARG A 147 9.46 0.90 0.54
N MET A 148 8.66 -0.15 0.50
CA MET A 148 8.38 -0.93 -0.72
C MET A 148 7.61 -0.09 -1.75
N PHE A 149 6.56 0.62 -1.33
CA PHE A 149 5.79 1.49 -2.21
C PHE A 149 6.55 2.76 -2.62
N ALA A 150 7.53 3.21 -1.83
CA ALA A 150 8.41 4.32 -2.22
C ALA A 150 9.36 3.98 -3.39
N LYS A 151 9.68 2.70 -3.64
CA LYS A 151 10.57 2.26 -4.72
C LYS A 151 9.87 2.10 -6.08
N GLY A 152 8.57 2.37 -6.16
CA GLY A 152 7.78 2.24 -7.39
C GLY A 152 7.38 0.78 -7.72
N PRO A 153 6.47 0.58 -8.70
CA PRO A 153 6.11 -0.75 -9.18
C PRO A 153 7.33 -1.45 -9.80
N LEU A 154 7.47 -2.76 -9.56
CA LEU A 154 8.47 -3.56 -10.27
C LEU A 154 8.26 -3.38 -11.78
N PRO A 155 9.32 -3.25 -12.59
CA PRO A 155 9.16 -3.28 -14.03
C PRO A 155 8.46 -4.60 -14.39
N THR A 156 7.24 -4.49 -14.89
CA THR A 156 6.52 -5.61 -15.50
C THR A 156 7.48 -6.21 -16.50
N SER A 157 7.68 -7.54 -16.46
CA SER A 157 8.45 -8.28 -17.46
C SER A 157 8.13 -7.69 -18.81
N GLN A 158 9.06 -6.89 -19.34
CA GLN A 158 8.91 -6.30 -20.65
C GLN A 158 8.98 -7.52 -21.55
N ASN A 159 7.81 -8.00 -21.97
CA ASN A 159 7.73 -8.92 -23.09
C ASN A 159 8.18 -8.07 -24.26
N ASN A 160 9.51 -8.01 -24.43
CA ASN A 160 10.19 -7.40 -25.54
C ASN A 160 9.92 -8.32 -26.73
N PHE A 161 8.67 -8.35 -27.18
CA PHE A 161 8.32 -8.72 -28.53
C PHE A 161 8.90 -7.60 -29.37
N VAL A 162 10.19 -7.74 -29.69
CA VAL A 162 10.77 -7.21 -30.90
C VAL A 162 9.88 -7.75 -32.02
N ARG A 163 8.87 -6.98 -32.42
CA ARG A 163 8.29 -7.13 -33.76
C ARG A 163 9.44 -6.79 -34.68
N PHE A 164 10.07 -7.81 -35.24
CA PHE A 164 10.95 -7.63 -36.37
C PHE A 164 10.08 -7.02 -37.47
N ASP A 165 10.24 -5.72 -37.71
CA ASP A 165 9.70 -5.08 -38.90
C ASP A 165 10.44 -5.70 -40.09
N ASN A 166 9.88 -6.78 -40.63
CA ASN A 166 10.32 -7.46 -41.86
C ASN A 166 10.07 -6.60 -43.12
N GLU A 167 10.09 -5.27 -43.00
CA GLU A 167 9.81 -4.36 -44.12
C GLU A 167 11.09 -3.81 -44.77
N ARG A 168 12.29 -4.12 -44.25
CA ARG A 168 13.54 -3.61 -44.84
C ARG A 168 14.26 -4.55 -45.81
N ASP A 169 13.82 -5.81 -45.94
CA ASP A 169 14.51 -6.79 -46.79
C ASP A 169 13.79 -7.10 -48.12
N ILE A 170 12.61 -6.55 -48.40
CA ILE A 170 11.89 -6.80 -49.66
C ILE A 170 12.16 -5.70 -50.72
N GLU A 171 12.51 -4.47 -50.32
CA GLU A 171 12.76 -3.38 -51.28
C GLU A 171 14.17 -3.40 -51.89
N GLY A 172 15.11 -4.16 -51.31
CA GLY A 172 16.48 -4.29 -51.83
C GLY A 172 16.68 -5.37 -52.91
N GLN A 173 15.73 -6.29 -53.10
CA GLN A 173 15.89 -7.42 -54.03
C GLN A 173 15.02 -7.36 -55.29
N HIS A 174 14.11 -6.40 -55.43
CA HIS A 174 13.32 -6.24 -56.66
C HIS A 174 13.88 -5.20 -57.67
N GLN A 175 14.93 -4.43 -57.33
CA GLN A 175 15.53 -3.46 -58.26
C GLN A 175 16.72 -3.99 -59.08
N ALA A 176 17.19 -5.22 -58.84
CA ALA A 176 18.35 -5.76 -59.57
C ALA A 176 18.02 -6.73 -60.71
N ALA A 177 16.75 -7.12 -60.90
CA ALA A 177 16.35 -8.16 -61.87
C ALA A 177 15.38 -7.67 -62.96
N GLY A 178 15.24 -6.35 -63.14
CA GLY A 178 14.23 -5.76 -64.01
C GLY A 178 14.79 -4.82 -65.08
N VAL A 179 15.25 -5.39 -66.19
CA VAL A 179 14.96 -4.89 -67.55
C VAL A 179 15.61 -3.52 -67.91
N GLN A 180 16.86 -3.39 -68.36
CA GLN A 180 17.43 -3.81 -69.66
C GLN A 180 16.56 -3.75 -70.94
N GLN A 181 15.39 -3.11 -70.93
CA GLN A 181 14.64 -2.82 -72.16
C GLN A 181 14.08 -1.40 -72.12
N GLN A 182 14.85 -0.43 -72.63
CA GLN A 182 14.32 0.63 -73.49
C GLN A 182 15.47 1.30 -74.21
N GLN A 183 15.88 0.61 -75.28
CA GLN A 183 16.54 1.20 -76.43
C GLN A 183 15.56 2.16 -77.13
N GLN A 184 16.09 3.30 -77.60
CA GLN A 184 15.65 4.02 -78.81
C GLN A 184 14.22 4.60 -78.86
N GLN A 185 14.12 5.92 -78.65
CA GLN A 185 13.67 6.88 -79.68
C GLN A 185 13.52 8.28 -79.07
N GLN A 186 14.47 9.17 -79.38
CA GLN A 186 14.26 10.60 -79.28
C GLN A 186 14.90 11.26 -80.51
N PRO A 187 14.13 11.86 -81.44
CA PRO A 187 14.71 12.61 -82.56
C PRO A 187 15.05 14.04 -82.14
N GLN A 188 16.26 14.46 -82.50
CA GLN A 188 16.79 15.84 -82.51
C GLN A 188 16.66 16.40 -83.95
N PRO A 189 16.94 17.69 -84.24
CA PRO A 189 16.25 18.94 -83.90
C PRO A 189 15.90 19.72 -85.21
N PRO A 190 15.64 21.04 -85.18
CA PRO A 190 16.41 21.88 -86.10
C PRO A 190 17.10 23.09 -85.46
N ASN A 191 18.14 23.51 -86.17
CA ASN A 191 19.27 24.36 -85.82
C ASN A 191 18.97 25.87 -85.66
N PRO A 192 19.89 26.64 -85.05
CA PRO A 192 19.82 28.09 -84.90
C PRO A 192 20.44 28.82 -86.09
N LEU A 193 19.86 29.96 -86.49
CA LEU A 193 20.45 30.96 -87.39
C LEU A 193 20.17 32.33 -86.74
N ASN A 194 21.16 33.03 -86.19
CA ASN A 194 22.22 33.83 -86.81
C ASN A 194 21.84 35.32 -86.93
N ARG A 195 22.64 36.15 -86.24
CA ARG A 195 23.00 37.58 -86.43
C ARG A 195 22.09 38.47 -87.30
N SER A 196 21.76 39.65 -86.79
CA SER A 196 22.48 40.95 -86.98
C SER A 196 21.71 42.08 -86.30
#